data_AF-A0A7W0V072-F1
#
_entry.id   AF-A0A7W0V072-F1
#
_cell.length_a   1.000
_cell.length_b   1.000
_cell.length_c   1.000
_cell.angle_alpha   90.00
_cell.angle_beta   90.00
_cell.angle_gamma   90.00
#
_symmetry.space_group_name_H-M   'P 1'
#
loop_
_entity.id
_entity.type
_entity.pdbx_description
1 polymer ?
#
loop_
_entity_poly.entity_id
_entity_poly.type
_entity_poly.pdbx_seq_one_letter_code
_entity_poly.pdbx_strand_id
1 'polypeptide(L)'
;MAMSKEDAVKRARTDLAKRLGIPESEVKEDGVEPADFPDMALGAPVDDEMSGQMISSGHRIRLSAGGKSHEYRASRDQLRLYNFNGSNFRV
;
A
#
# COMPACT_ATOMS: atom_id res chain seq x y z
N MET A 1 -5.17 10.55 15.58
CA MET A 1 -4.78 11.36 14.40
C MET A 1 -4.93 10.47 13.20
N ALA A 2 -5.72 10.86 12.20
CA ALA A 2 -5.88 10.06 10.97
C ALA A 2 -4.57 10.05 10.19
N MET A 3 -4.22 8.91 9.59
CA MET A 3 -3.05 8.79 8.74
C MET A 3 -3.22 9.71 7.51
N SER A 4 -2.35 10.71 7.37
CA SER A 4 -2.37 11.59 6.20
C SER A 4 -1.76 10.89 4.98
N LYS A 5 -2.18 11.26 3.78
CA LYS A 5 -1.65 10.71 2.51
C LYS A 5 -0.11 10.73 2.47
N GLU A 6 0.50 11.82 2.92
CA GLU A 6 1.95 12.03 2.92
C GLU A 6 2.66 11.09 3.90
N ASP A 7 2.04 10.80 5.04
CA ASP A 7 2.56 9.86 6.04
C ASP A 7 2.49 8.43 5.51
N ALA A 8 1.37 8.07 4.89
CA ALA A 8 1.18 6.77 4.25
C ALA A 8 2.19 6.54 3.12
N VAL A 9 2.46 7.55 2.31
CA VAL A 9 3.49 7.50 1.25
C VAL A 9 4.87 7.34 1.84
N LYS A 10 5.24 8.16 2.83
CA LYS A 10 6.56 8.04 3.47
C LYS A 10 6.78 6.64 4.02
N ARG A 11 5.80 6.10 4.76
CA ARG A 11 5.84 4.74 5.28
C ARG A 11 5.93 3.69 4.18
N ALA A 12 5.12 3.81 3.13
CA ALA A 12 5.15 2.92 1.98
C ALA A 12 6.50 2.94 1.26
N ARG A 13 7.10 4.12 1.07
CA ARG A 13 8.42 4.27 0.46
C ARG A 13 9.51 3.65 1.32
N THR A 14 9.52 3.92 2.62
CA THR A 14 10.50 3.34 3.56
C THR A 14 10.37 1.82 3.64
N ASP A 15 9.15 1.29 3.69
CA ASP A 15 8.89 -0.16 3.68
C ASP A 15 9.36 -0.79 2.36
N LEU A 16 8.98 -0.21 1.21
CA LEU A 16 9.40 -0.71 -0.10
C LEU A 16 10.92 -0.70 -0.26
N ALA A 17 11.56 0.41 0.12
CA ALA A 17 13.01 0.58 0.09
C ALA A 17 13.70 -0.50 0.92
N LYS A 18 13.23 -0.76 2.14
CA LYS A 18 13.75 -1.82 3.01
C LYS A 18 13.53 -3.22 2.42
N ARG A 19 12.36 -3.51 1.85
CA ARG A 19 12.04 -4.82 1.23
C ARG A 19 12.92 -5.11 0.03
N LEU A 20 13.15 -4.09 -0.81
CA LEU A 20 13.97 -4.20 -2.01
C LEU A 20 15.47 -4.05 -1.72
N GLY A 21 15.85 -3.57 -0.54
CA GLY A 21 17.24 -3.28 -0.18
C GLY A 21 17.82 -2.07 -0.94
N ILE A 22 16.98 -1.14 -1.38
CA ILE A 22 17.37 0.06 -2.15
C ILE A 22 17.17 1.31 -1.30
N PRO A 23 17.83 2.44 -1.62
CA PRO A 23 17.56 3.71 -0.94
C PRO A 23 16.18 4.26 -1.28
N GLU A 24 15.55 4.97 -0.34
CA GLU A 24 14.25 5.64 -0.55
C GLU A 24 14.25 6.62 -1.74
N SER A 25 15.42 7.14 -2.12
CA SER A 25 15.62 7.98 -3.30
C SER A 25 15.37 7.24 -4.62
N GLU A 26 15.55 5.93 -4.67
CA GLU A 26 15.22 5.09 -5.83
C GLU A 26 13.72 4.78 -5.90
N VAL A 27 13.00 4.93 -4.77
CA VAL A 27 11.54 4.77 -4.74
C VAL A 27 10.88 6.06 -5.18
N LYS A 28 10.35 6.07 -6.40
CA LYS A 28 9.50 7.14 -6.92
C LYS A 28 8.06 6.94 -6.46
N GLU A 29 7.45 8.01 -5.98
CA GLU A 29 6.00 8.09 -5.88
C GLU A 29 5.44 8.47 -7.25
N ASP A 30 4.51 7.67 -7.75
CA ASP A 30 3.78 7.93 -8.99
C ASP A 30 2.53 8.78 -8.70
N GLY A 31 1.85 8.51 -7.58
CA GLY A 31 0.76 9.33 -7.08
C GLY A 31 -0.10 8.64 -6.02
N VAL A 32 -0.96 9.41 -5.37
CA VAL A 32 -1.95 8.93 -4.40
C VAL A 32 -3.33 9.36 -4.82
N GLU A 33 -4.21 8.38 -5.01
CA GLU A 33 -5.60 8.62 -5.39
C GLU A 33 -6.54 8.00 -4.35
N PRO A 34 -7.59 8.70 -3.92
CA PRO A 34 -8.65 8.07 -3.13
C PRO A 34 -9.33 7.00 -3.97
N ALA A 35 -9.53 5.81 -3.38
CA ALA A 35 -10.16 4.68 -4.05
C ALA A 35 -11.01 3.90 -3.05
N ASP A 36 -12.13 3.39 -3.53
CA ASP A 36 -12.99 2.47 -2.79
C ASP A 36 -12.63 1.04 -3.14
N PHE A 37 -12.41 0.23 -2.11
CA PHE A 37 -12.03 -1.17 -2.25
C PHE A 37 -13.21 -2.08 -1.90
N PRO A 38 -13.36 -3.22 -2.59
CA PRO A 38 -14.52 -4.09 -2.40
C PRO A 38 -14.58 -4.80 -1.03
N ASP A 39 -13.48 -4.82 -0.29
CA ASP A 39 -13.34 -5.59 0.95
C ASP A 39 -12.67 -4.77 2.06
N MET A 40 -12.86 -5.20 3.32
CA MET A 40 -12.20 -4.62 4.51
C MET A 40 -10.68 -4.69 4.46
N ALA A 41 -10.14 -5.67 3.74
CA ALA A 41 -8.71 -5.81 3.49
C ALA A 41 -8.18 -4.83 2.44
N LEU A 42 -9.00 -3.88 1.99
CA LEU A 42 -8.73 -3.01 0.87
C LEU A 42 -8.41 -3.82 -0.39
N GLY A 43 -9.03 -4.99 -0.57
CA GLY A 43 -8.69 -5.95 -1.64
C GLY A 43 -7.24 -6.47 -1.61
N ALA A 44 -6.53 -6.30 -0.49
CA ALA A 44 -5.20 -6.84 -0.21
C ALA A 44 -5.25 -7.74 1.04
N PRO A 45 -6.00 -8.88 0.99
CA PRO A 45 -6.02 -9.84 2.08
C PRO A 45 -4.62 -10.41 2.28
N VAL A 46 -4.11 -10.38 3.51
CA VAL A 46 -2.82 -10.97 3.85
C VAL A 46 -3.09 -12.42 4.24
N ASP A 47 -2.53 -13.37 3.51
CA ASP A 47 -2.76 -14.81 3.77
C ASP A 47 -4.24 -15.21 3.60
N ASP A 48 -4.67 -16.35 4.16
CA ASP A 48 -6.06 -16.84 4.17
C ASP A 48 -6.96 -15.98 5.10
N GLU A 49 -6.77 -14.66 5.11
CA GLU A 49 -7.59 -13.71 5.87
C GLU A 49 -8.97 -13.59 5.19
N MET A 50 -9.98 -14.20 5.81
CA MET A 50 -11.38 -13.96 5.46
C MET A 50 -11.70 -12.48 5.64
N SER A 51 -11.70 -11.76 4.51
CA SER A 51 -12.00 -10.34 4.47
C SER A 51 -13.51 -10.14 4.44
N GLY A 52 -14.01 -9.19 5.22
CA GLY A 52 -15.41 -8.80 5.16
C GLY A 52 -15.74 -8.18 3.79
N GLN A 53 -16.87 -8.59 3.21
CA GLN A 53 -17.44 -8.05 1.96
C GLN A 53 -18.05 -6.66 2.18
N MET A 54 -17.23 -5.71 2.61
CA MET A 54 -17.64 -4.33 2.87
C MET A 54 -16.75 -3.38 2.10
N ILE A 55 -17.39 -2.49 1.33
CA ILE A 55 -16.68 -1.45 0.59
C ILE A 55 -15.98 -0.52 1.59
N SER A 56 -14.66 -0.47 1.49
CA SER A 56 -13.82 0.33 2.38
C SER A 56 -13.15 1.44 1.59
N SER A 57 -13.42 2.68 1.99
CA SER A 57 -12.77 3.85 1.40
C SER A 57 -11.33 3.95 1.90
N GLY A 58 -10.40 4.12 0.95
CA GLY A 58 -8.99 4.30 1.23
C GLY A 58 -8.30 5.13 0.16
N HIS A 59 -6.99 4.93 0.08
CA HIS A 59 -6.08 5.62 -0.80
C HIS A 59 -5.18 4.60 -1.47
N ARG A 60 -5.15 4.63 -2.80
CA ARG A 60 -4.25 3.85 -3.65
C ARG A 60 -3.01 4.70 -3.93
N ILE A 61 -1.91 4.28 -3.36
CA ILE A 61 -0.58 4.88 -3.49
C ILE A 61 0.19 4.04 -4.51
N ARG A 62 0.57 4.62 -5.63
CA ARG A 62 1.43 3.96 -6.62
C ARG A 62 2.87 4.40 -6.41
N LEU A 63 3.75 3.42 -6.21
CA LEU A 63 5.19 3.60 -6.06
C LEU A 63 5.93 2.82 -7.14
N SER A 64 7.06 3.33 -7.59
CA SER A 64 7.86 2.77 -8.67
C SER A 64 9.29 2.62 -8.16
N ALA A 65 9.84 1.40 -8.21
CA ALA A 65 11.15 1.08 -7.65
C ALA A 65 11.79 -0.09 -8.39
N GLY A 66 13.09 0.01 -8.73
CA GLY A 66 13.82 -1.08 -9.39
C GLY A 66 13.19 -1.54 -10.71
N GLY A 67 12.54 -0.64 -11.45
CA GLY A 67 11.83 -0.96 -12.70
C GLY A 67 10.48 -1.67 -12.52
N LYS A 68 9.98 -1.80 -11.28
CA LYS A 68 8.67 -2.39 -10.97
C LYS A 68 7.75 -1.38 -10.31
N SER A 69 6.49 -1.40 -10.70
CA SER A 69 5.43 -0.64 -10.06
C SER A 69 4.83 -1.46 -8.90
N HIS A 70 4.66 -0.81 -7.76
CA HIS A 70 4.14 -1.39 -6.53
C HIS A 70 2.97 -0.55 -6.06
N GLU A 71 1.94 -1.23 -5.57
CA GLU A 71 0.73 -0.59 -5.14
C GLU A 71 0.58 -0.73 -3.64
N TYR A 72 0.47 0.40 -2.97
CA TYR A 72 0.15 0.46 -1.56
C TYR A 72 -1.28 0.97 -1.42
N ARG A 73 -2.00 0.38 -0.48
CA ARG A 73 -3.39 0.70 -0.16
C ARG A 73 -3.42 1.14 1.29
N ALA A 74 -3.68 2.42 1.49
CA ALA A 74 -3.79 3.02 2.81
C ALA A 74 -5.25 3.30 3.13
N SER A 75 -5.69 3.02 4.35
CA SER A 75 -6.94 3.53 4.90
C SER A 75 -6.63 4.57 5.98
N ARG A 76 -7.67 5.03 6.68
CA ARG A 76 -7.50 5.96 7.82
C ARG A 76 -6.56 5.43 8.92
N ASP A 77 -6.37 4.10 8.99
CA ASP A 77 -5.63 3.44 10.08
C ASP A 77 -4.66 2.34 9.63
N GLN A 78 -4.77 1.84 8.39
CA GLN A 78 -3.97 0.70 7.93
C GLN A 78 -3.21 1.03 6.64
N LEU A 79 -2.00 0.49 6.50
CA LEU A 79 -1.24 0.51 5.26
C LEU A 79 -0.96 -0.93 4.83
N ARG A 80 -1.35 -1.26 3.61
CA ARG A 80 -1.20 -2.59 3.02
C ARG A 80 -0.48 -2.48 1.68
N LEU A 81 0.41 -3.42 1.42
CA LEU A 81 1.10 -3.59 0.16
C LEU A 81 0.35 -4.65 -0.66
N TYR A 82 -0.12 -4.25 -1.84
CA TYR A 82 -0.88 -5.09 -2.75
C TYR A 82 0.03 -5.67 -3.83
N ASN A 83 -0.10 -6.97 -4.09
CA ASN A 83 0.57 -7.67 -5.19
C ASN A 83 2.11 -7.54 -5.18
N PHE A 84 2.75 -7.56 -4.00
CA PHE A 84 4.20 -7.57 -3.94
C PHE A 84 4.72 -9.00 -4.08
N ASN A 85 5.37 -9.28 -5.21
CA ASN A 85 5.95 -10.59 -5.51
C ASN A 85 4.92 -11.75 -5.42
N GLY A 86 3.66 -11.48 -5.76
CA GLY A 86 2.55 -12.45 -5.68
C GLY A 86 1.90 -12.58 -4.30
N SER A 87 2.24 -11.71 -3.35
CA SER A 87 1.67 -11.73 -1.99
C SER A 87 1.33 -10.33 -1.49
N ASN A 88 0.38 -10.25 -0.57
CA ASN A 88 0.01 -9.00 0.08
C ASN A 88 0.67 -8.92 1.46
N PHE A 89 1.02 -7.72 1.89
CA PHE A 89 1.65 -7.52 3.19
C PHE A 89 1.03 -6.35 3.93
N ARG A 90 1.01 -6.42 5.25
CA ARG A 90 0.67 -5.28 6.11
C ARG A 90 1.96 -4.57 6.53
N VAL A 91 1.91 -3.23 6.54
CA VAL A 91 3.01 -2.34 6.94
C VAL A 91 2.68 -1.70 8.29
#